data_AF-A0A346YMF3-F1
#
_entry.id   AF-A0A346YMF3-F1
#
_cell.length_a   1.000
_cell.length_b   1.000
_cell.length_c   1.000
_cell.angle_alpha   90.00
_cell.angle_beta   90.00
_cell.angle_gamma   90.00
#
_symmetry.space_group_name_H-M   'P 1'
#
loop_
_entity.id
_entity.type
_entity.pdbx_description
1 polymer ?
#
loop_
_entity_poly.entity_id
_entity_poly.type
_entity_poly.pdbx_seq_one_letter_code
_entity_poly.pdbx_strand_id
1 'polypeptide(L)' 'MDDFAQMIKLLESAKQLADMNQLPMLAYLIEMAKGEARGHRYTLRERRRGQAKRQKDEAAE' A
#
# COMPACT_ATOMS: atom_id res chain seq x y z
N MET A 1 5.72 10.71 -9.57
CA MET A 1 4.34 10.38 -9.15
C MET A 1 4.43 9.66 -7.82
N ASP A 2 3.60 9.98 -6.84
CA ASP A 2 3.65 9.36 -5.51
C ASP A 2 3.22 7.88 -5.66
N ASP A 3 4.14 6.92 -5.49
CA ASP A 3 3.89 5.47 -5.66
C ASP A 3 2.67 5.02 -4.83
N PHE A 4 2.50 5.65 -3.67
CA PHE A 4 1.33 5.48 -2.81
C PHE A 4 0.02 5.87 -3.50
N ALA A 5 -0.01 7.01 -4.19
CA ALA A 5 -1.20 7.48 -4.90
C ALA A 5 -1.55 6.58 -6.09
N GLN A 6 -0.55 6.00 -6.77
CA GLN A 6 -0.79 5.01 -7.84
C GLN A 6 -1.38 3.71 -7.28
N MET A 7 -0.86 3.22 -6.15
CA MET A 7 -1.40 2.03 -5.48
C MET A 7 -2.86 2.22 -5.03
N ILE A 8 -3.19 3.37 -4.44
CA ILE A 8 -4.58 3.66 -4.03
C ILE A 8 -5.51 3.70 -5.24
N LYS A 9 -5.09 4.31 -6.36
CA LYS A 9 -5.88 4.32 -7.61
C LYS A 9 -6.12 2.91 -8.16
N LEU A 10 -5.10 2.05 -8.13
CA LEU A 10 -5.23 0.65 -8.56
C LEU A 10 -6.27 -0.11 -7.75
N LEU A 11 -6.25 0.05 -6.42
CA LEU A 11 -7.24 -0.55 -5.54
C LEU A 11 -8.65 0.04 -5.75
N GLU A 12 -8.76 1.34 -6.05
CA GLU A 12 -10.02 1.98 -6.43
C GLU A 12 -10.61 1.34 -7.70
N SER A 13 -9.80 1.17 -8.75
CA SER A 13 -10.21 0.52 -9.99
C SER A 13 -10.57 -0.95 -9.81
N ALA A 14 -9.83 -1.68 -8.97
CA ALA A 14 -10.13 -3.08 -8.65
C ALA A 14 -11.48 -3.22 -7.95
N LYS A 15 -11.84 -2.30 -7.04
CA LYS A 15 -13.14 -2.29 -6.37
C LYS A 15 -14.26 -2.04 -7.37
N GLN A 16 -14.11 -1.03 -8.23
CA GLN A 16 -15.10 -0.74 -9.28
C GLN A 16 -15.35 -1.97 -10.17
N LEU A 17 -14.28 -2.70 -10.53
CA LEU A 17 -14.41 -3.94 -11.29
C LEU A 17 -15.16 -5.03 -10.50
N ALA A 18 -14.87 -5.20 -9.21
CA ALA A 18 -15.58 -6.14 -8.35
C ALA A 18 -17.07 -5.81 -8.23
N ASP A 19 -17.41 -4.53 -8.09
CA ASP A 19 -18.80 -4.04 -8.03
C ASP A 19 -19.53 -4.32 -9.35
N MET A 20 -18.90 -4.05 -10.50
CA MET A 20 -19.46 -4.34 -11.82
C MET A 20 -19.75 -5.83 -12.05
N ASN A 21 -18.94 -6.71 -11.46
CA ASN A 21 -19.09 -8.16 -11.57
C ASN A 21 -19.94 -8.77 -10.44
N GLN A 22 -20.58 -7.95 -9.61
CA GLN A 22 -21.41 -8.41 -8.48
C GLN A 22 -20.64 -9.34 -7.52
N LEU A 23 -19.40 -8.98 -7.20
CA LEU A 23 -18.52 -9.71 -6.29
C LEU A 23 -18.40 -8.98 -4.94
N PRO A 24 -19.44 -9.01 -4.07
CA PRO A 24 -19.49 -8.18 -2.86
C PRO A 24 -18.38 -8.51 -1.86
N MET A 25 -18.00 -9.78 -1.72
CA MET A 25 -16.89 -10.17 -0.86
C MET A 25 -15.55 -9.62 -1.35
N LEU A 26 -15.34 -9.58 -2.66
CA LEU A 26 -14.11 -9.03 -3.23
C LEU A 26 -14.04 -7.51 -3.03
N ALA A 27 -15.15 -6.80 -3.27
CA ALA A 27 -15.24 -5.37 -3.01
C ALA A 27 -14.95 -5.03 -1.54
N TYR A 28 -15.47 -5.83 -0.61
CA TYR A 28 -15.17 -5.71 0.83
C TYR A 28 -13.69 -5.90 1.13
N LEU A 29 -13.06 -6.96 0.61
CA LEU A 29 -11.63 -7.23 0.82
C LEU A 29 -10.74 -6.11 0.25
N ILE A 30 -11.12 -5.54 -0.89
CA ILE A 30 -10.38 -4.42 -1.50
C ILE A 30 -10.52 -3.15 -0.65
N GLU A 31 -11.69 -2.88 -0.07
CA GLU A 31 -11.86 -1.73 0.82
C GLU A 31 -11.06 -1.89 2.12
N MET A 32 -11.00 -3.11 2.67
CA MET A 32 -10.12 -3.44 3.80
C MET A 32 -8.65 -3.20 3.44
N ALA A 33 -8.19 -3.68 2.29
CA ALA A 33 -6.82 -3.47 1.82
C ALA A 33 -6.49 -1.98 1.59
N LYS A 34 -7.44 -1.17 1.12
CA LYS A 34 -7.29 0.30 1.04
C LYS A 34 -7.13 0.93 2.42
N GLY A 35 -7.91 0.48 3.40
CA GLY A 35 -7.82 0.91 4.79
C GLY A 35 -6.45 0.60 5.39
N GLU A 36 -5.98 -0.63 5.23
CA GLU A 36 -4.65 -1.06 5.67
C GLU A 36 -3.53 -0.29 4.97
N ALA A 37 -3.60 -0.12 3.65
CA ALA A 37 -2.62 0.66 2.89
C ALA A 37 -2.52 2.11 3.40
N ARG A 38 -3.66 2.75 3.71
CA ARG A 38 -3.70 4.10 4.28
C ARG A 38 -3.14 4.14 5.70
N GLY A 39 -3.46 3.14 6.53
CA GLY A 39 -2.91 3.00 7.88
C GLY A 39 -1.40 2.77 7.88
N HIS A 40 -0.89 2.02 6.90
CA HIS A 40 0.52 1.69 6.76
C HIS A 40 1.39 2.77 6.11
N ARG A 41 0.81 3.91 5.68
CA ARG A 41 1.57 5.04 5.11
C ARG A 41 2.66 5.55 6.07
N TYR A 42 2.40 5.52 7.38
CA TYR A 42 3.39 5.88 8.40
C TYR A 42 4.40 4.77 8.68
N THR A 43 3.98 3.50 8.73
CA THR A 43 4.89 2.36 8.95
C THR A 43 5.82 2.08 7.77
N LEU A 44 5.39 2.33 6.52
CA LEU A 44 6.27 2.26 5.35
C LEU A 44 7.32 3.38 5.36
N ARG A 45 6.97 4.57 5.88
CA ARG A 45 7.92 5.67 6.09
C ARG A 45 8.95 5.36 7.17
N GLU A 46 8.55 4.68 8.26
CA GLU A 46 9.46 4.21 9.30
C GLU A 46 10.38 3.08 8.83
N ARG A 47 9.85 2.09 8.08
CA ARG A 47 10.69 1.03 7.48
C ARG A 47 11.75 1.60 6.53
N ARG A 48 11.42 2.63 5.74
CA ARG A 48 12.39 3.32 4.87
C ARG A 48 13.49 4.02 5.67
N ARG A 49 13.19 4.59 6.84
CA ARG A 49 14.20 5.16 7.76
C ARG A 49 15.03 4.09 8.48
N GLY A 50 14.43 2.95 8.85
CA GLY A 50 15.12 1.82 9.48
C GLY A 50 16.08 1.08 8.53
N GLN A 51 15.71 0.91 7.26
CA GLN A 51 16.58 0.33 6.23
C GLN A 51 17.72 1.28 5.81
N ALA A 52 17.46 2.58 5.75
CA ALA A 52 18.50 3.58 5.44
C ALA A 52 19.61 3.65 6.52
N LYS A 53 19.33 3.22 7.76
CA LYS A 53 20.36 3.10 8.81
C LYS A 53 21.24 1.87 8.58
N ARG A 54 20.65 0.70 8.29
CA ARG A 54 21.42 -0.53 8.02
C ARG A 54 22.36 -0.43 6.80
N GLN A 55 21.95 0.25 5.73
CA GLN A 55 22.81 0.41 4.55
C GLN A 55 24.03 1.31 4.78
N LYS A 56 24.02 2.19 5.80
CA LYS A 56 25.20 3.01 6.13
C LYS A 56 26.22 2.25 6.98
N ASP A 57 25.77 1.27 7.75
CA ASP A 57 26.65 0.48 8.61
C ASP A 57 27.37 -0.62 7.81
N GLU A 58 26.75 -1.17 6.75
CA GLU A 58 27.37 -2.16 5.83
C GLU A 58 28.36 -1.56 4.80
N ALA A 59 28.37 -0.24 4.61
CA ALA A 59 29.30 0.44 3.69
C ALA A 59 30.56 0.98 4.41
N ALA A 60 30.69 0.73 5.71
CA ALA A 60 31.78 1.19 6.56
C ALA A 60 32.63 0.04 7.16
N GLU A 61 32.43 -1.20 6.71
CA GLU A 61 33.28 -2.36 7.03
C GLU A 61 34.18 -2.74 5.85
#